data_AF-A0A8T4KLA2-F1
#
_entry.id   AF-A0A8T4KLA2-F1
#
_cell.length_a   1.000
_cell.length_b   1.000
_cell.length_c   1.000
_cell.angle_alpha   90.00
_cell.angle_beta   90.00
_cell.angle_gamma   90.00
#
_symmetry.space_group_name_H-M   'P 1'
#
loop_
_entity.id
_entity.type
_entity.pdbx_description
1 polymer ?
#
loop_
_entity_poly.entity_id
_entity_poly.type
_entity_poly.pdbx_seq_one_letter_code
_entity_poly.pdbx_strand_id
1 'polypeptide(L)' 'MPRKPREDTHSYRGWLNSDSFVKRALAVVGYNLAGSLVIYGVIIAAALLLLAFAFVVNIFI' A
#
# COMPACT_ATOMS: atom_id res chain seq x y z
N MET A 1 15.95 20.27 41.36
CA MET A 1 16.38 20.19 39.94
C MET A 1 15.26 20.75 39.06
N PRO A 2 15.48 21.86 38.33
CA PRO A 2 14.52 22.28 37.31
C PRO A 2 14.53 21.26 36.17
N ARG A 3 13.36 20.71 35.81
CA ARG A 3 13.22 19.80 34.67
C ARG A 3 13.46 20.61 33.40
N LYS A 4 14.47 20.27 32.59
CA LYS A 4 14.64 20.83 31.25
C LYS A 4 13.31 20.68 30.48
N PRO A 5 12.90 21.66 29.64
CA PRO A 5 11.79 21.45 28.72
C PRO A 5 12.16 20.22 27.92
N ARG A 6 11.35 19.17 28.04
CA ARG A 6 11.53 17.96 27.25
C ARG A 6 11.38 18.43 25.81
N GLU A 7 12.44 18.34 25.02
CA GLU A 7 12.30 18.34 23.57
C GLU A 7 11.35 17.17 23.29
N ASP A 8 10.06 17.48 23.16
CA ASP A 8 9.04 16.46 23.03
C ASP A 8 9.32 15.73 21.72
N THR A 9 9.89 14.53 21.91
CA THR A 9 10.01 13.41 20.98
C THR A 9 9.09 13.63 19.80
N HIS A 10 9.66 13.81 18.61
CA HIS A 10 8.93 14.10 17.38
C HIS A 10 7.64 13.29 17.34
N SER A 11 6.49 13.97 17.46
CA SER A 11 5.20 13.31 17.52
C SER A 11 5.00 12.58 16.21
N TYR A 12 5.22 11.27 16.20
CA TYR A 12 4.98 10.42 15.04
C TYR A 12 3.47 10.42 14.79
N ARG A 13 3.00 11.35 13.95
CA ARG A 13 1.57 11.55 13.59
C ARG A 13 1.11 10.56 12.52
N GLY A 14 1.58 9.33 12.57
CA GLY A 14 1.12 8.26 11.68
C GLY A 14 -0.30 7.84 12.06
N TRP A 15 -1.14 7.55 11.06
CA TRP A 15 -2.52 7.11 11.31
C TRP A 15 -2.60 5.80 12.11
N LEU A 16 -1.54 4.98 12.04
CA LEU A 16 -1.36 3.75 12.82
C LEU A 16 -1.07 4.00 14.31
N ASN A 17 -0.50 5.15 14.66
CA ASN A 17 -0.14 5.53 16.03
C ASN A 17 -1.17 6.50 16.65
N SER A 18 -2.36 6.62 16.06
CA SER A 18 -3.43 7.46 16.58
C SER A 18 -4.21 6.75 17.68
N ASP A 19 -4.59 7.47 18.74
CA ASP A 19 -5.42 6.95 19.84
C ASP A 19 -6.84 6.54 19.40
N SER A 20 -7.31 7.05 18.24
CA SER A 20 -8.63 6.70 17.71
C SER A 20 -8.59 5.36 16.99
N PHE A 21 -9.37 4.39 17.50
CA PHE A 21 -9.55 3.06 16.89
C PHE A 21 -9.91 3.15 15.41
N VAL A 22 -10.85 4.03 15.05
CA VAL A 22 -11.35 4.17 13.67
C VAL A 22 -10.24 4.62 12.72
N LYS A 23 -9.38 5.56 13.16
CA LYS A 23 -8.26 6.03 12.34
C LYS A 23 -7.26 4.91 12.05
N ARG A 24 -6.97 4.08 13.06
CA ARG A 24 -6.09 2.90 12.89
C ARG A 24 -6.70 1.86 11.97
N ALA A 25 -7.98 1.55 12.13
CA ALA A 25 -8.68 0.59 11.29
C ALA A 25 -8.71 1.03 9.82
N LEU A 26 -9.06 2.30 9.55
CA LEU A 26 -9.05 2.86 8.20
C LEU A 26 -7.65 2.89 7.59
N ALA A 27 -6.61 3.17 8.38
CA ALA A 27 -5.23 3.11 7.91
C ALA A 27 -4.86 1.71 7.46
N VAL A 28 -5.14 0.69 8.28
CA VAL A 28 -4.85 -0.71 7.94
C VAL A 28 -5.62 -1.15 6.69
N VAL A 29 -6.92 -0.84 6.60
CA VAL A 29 -7.72 -1.18 5.41
C VAL A 29 -7.19 -0.46 4.17
N GLY A 30 -6.89 0.85 4.28
CA GLY A 30 -6.37 1.66 3.18
C GLY A 30 -5.02 1.15 2.67
N TYR A 31 -4.10 0.80 3.57
CA TYR A 31 -2.80 0.25 3.17
C TYR A 31 -2.93 -1.14 2.53
N ASN A 32 -3.80 -2.00 3.05
CA ASN A 32 -4.05 -3.31 2.44
C ASN A 32 -4.70 -3.16 1.05
N LEU A 33 -5.66 -2.25 0.91
CA LEU A 33 -6.31 -1.99 -0.37
C LEU A 33 -5.32 -1.44 -1.39
N ALA A 34 -4.56 -0.40 -1.02
CA ALA A 34 -3.57 0.22 -1.91
C ALA A 34 -2.48 -0.78 -2.32
N GLY A 35 -1.93 -1.54 -1.36
CA GLY A 35 -0.94 -2.58 -1.64
C GLY A 35 -1.49 -3.67 -2.56
N SER A 36 -2.73 -4.12 -2.31
CA SER A 36 -3.39 -5.12 -3.15
C SER A 36 -3.62 -4.61 -4.58
N LEU A 37 -4.04 -3.35 -4.75
CA LEU A 37 -4.22 -2.75 -6.08
C LEU A 37 -2.92 -2.75 -6.88
N VAL A 38 -1.80 -2.40 -6.25
CA VAL A 38 -0.49 -2.40 -6.92
C VAL A 38 -0.10 -3.82 -7.32
N ILE A 39 -0.20 -4.79 -6.42
CA ILE A 39 0.19 -6.18 -6.68
C ILE A 39 -0.69 -6.79 -7.79
N TYR A 40 -2.00 -6.75 -7.63
CA TYR A 40 -2.92 -7.32 -8.61
C TYR A 40 -2.89 -6.58 -9.94
N GLY A 41 -2.71 -5.25 -9.93
CA GLY A 41 -2.55 -4.46 -11.15
C GLY A 41 -1.36 -4.94 -12.00
N VAL A 42 -0.21 -5.20 -11.36
CA VAL A 42 0.97 -5.73 -12.04
C VAL A 42 0.74 -7.15 -12.56
N ILE A 43 0.14 -8.03 -11.75
CA ILE A 43 -0.16 -9.41 -12.16
C ILE A 43 -1.09 -9.44 -13.37
N ILE A 44 -2.18 -8.66 -13.34
CA ILE A 44 -3.14 -8.58 -14.44
C ILE A 44 -2.46 -8.05 -15.70
N ALA A 45 -1.67 -6.98 -15.60
CA ALA A 45 -0.95 -6.43 -16.74
C ALA A 45 0.00 -7.47 -17.37
N ALA A 46 0.76 -8.19 -16.56
CA ALA A 46 1.65 -9.26 -17.03
C ALA A 46 0.86 -10.39 -17.71
N ALA A 47 -0.25 -10.82 -17.12
CA ALA A 47 -1.10 -11.86 -17.68
C ALA A 47 -1.67 -11.46 -19.06
N LEU A 48 -2.13 -10.22 -19.20
CA LEU A 48 -2.65 -9.68 -20.47
C LEU A 48 -1.57 -9.63 -21.55
N LEU A 49 -0.33 -9.26 -21.20
CA LEU A 49 0.78 -9.26 -22.15
C LEU A 49 1.12 -10.68 -22.64
N LEU A 50 1.13 -11.67 -21.74
CA LEU A 50 1.35 -13.07 -22.10
C LEU A 50 0.23 -13.60 -23.00
N LEU A 51 -1.03 -13.26 -22.70
CA LEU A 51 -2.19 -13.63 -23.52
C LEU A 51 -2.10 -13.01 -24.92
N ALA A 52 -1.79 -11.72 -25.00
CA ALA A 52 -1.62 -11.03 -26.27
C ALA A 52 -0.47 -11.65 -27.09
N PHE A 53 0.66 -11.95 -26.45
CA PHE A 53 1.77 -12.63 -27.10
C PHE A 53 1.39 -14.02 -27.63
N ALA A 54 0.72 -14.84 -26.81
CA ALA A 54 0.27 -16.16 -27.23
C ALA A 54 -0.72 -16.09 -28.40
N PHE A 55 -1.63 -15.13 -28.38
CA PHE A 55 -2.58 -14.90 -29.47
C PHE A 55 -1.88 -14.49 -30.77
N VAL A 56 -0.91 -13.56 -30.69
CA VAL A 56 -0.07 -13.17 -31.82
C VAL A 56 0.64 -14.39 -32.38
N VAL A 57 1.35 -15.16 -31.56
CA VAL A 57 2.06 -16.37 -31.99
C VAL A 57 1.12 -17.37 -32.67
N ASN A 58 -0.09 -17.58 -32.14
CA ASN A 58 -1.08 -18.48 -32.73
C ASN A 58 -1.60 -18.02 -34.11
N ILE A 59 -1.64 -16.71 -34.39
CA ILE A 59 -2.04 -16.18 -35.70
C ILE A 59 -0.97 -16.44 -36.77
N PHE A 60 0.31 -16.43 -36.38
CA PHE A 60 1.44 -16.52 -37.32
C PHE A 60 1.95 -17.94 -37.60
N ILE A 61 1.43 -18.95 -36.89
CA ILE A 61 1.74 -20.38 -37.06
C ILE A 61 0.55 -21.07 -37.72
#